data_AF-A0A351BLS5-F1
#
_entry.id   AF-A0A351BLS5-F1
#
_cell.length_a   1.000
_cell.length_b   1.000
_cell.length_c   1.000
_cell.angle_alpha   90.00
_cell.angle_beta   90.00
_cell.angle_gamma   90.00
#
_symmetry.space_group_name_H-M   'P 1'
#
loop_
_entity.id
_entity.type
_entity.pdbx_description
1 polymer ?
#
loop_
_entity_poly.entity_id
_entity_poly.type
_entity_poly.pdbx_seq_one_letter_code
_entity_poly.pdbx_strand_id
1 'polypeptide(L)'
;MTYLLDAKVFIQAKNLHYGLDFCPAFWDWLIDNGAGGRVFSIDKVADEIAAGADELNDWVRERGHGLFLRTGVSVAAQFGAVSTWVTQQQ
;
A
#
# COMPACT_ATOMS: atom_id res chain seq x y z
N MET A 1 10.63 -2.05 13.92
CA MET A 1 10.95 -1.52 12.58
C MET A 1 9.69 -1.60 11.74
N THR A 2 9.41 -0.58 10.94
CA THR A 2 8.14 -0.45 10.19
C THR A 2 8.42 -0.58 8.70
N TYR A 3 7.58 -1.34 8.01
CA TYR A 3 7.68 -1.61 6.58
C TYR A 3 6.55 -0.95 5.83
N LEU A 4 6.85 -0.48 4.61
CA LEU A 4 5.89 0.16 3.73
C LEU A 4 5.72 -0.72 2.49
N LEU A 5 4.49 -1.17 2.26
CA LEU A 5 4.14 -2.16 1.25
C LEU A 5 3.72 -1.46 -0.05
N ASP A 6 4.23 -1.97 -1.16
CA ASP A 6 3.87 -1.56 -2.52
C ASP A 6 2.57 -2.24 -3.00
N ALA A 7 1.90 -1.65 -3.98
CA ALA A 7 0.67 -2.21 -4.57
C ALA A 7 0.85 -3.65 -5.03
N LYS A 8 2.02 -3.98 -5.59
CA LYS A 8 2.29 -5.34 -6.09
C LYS A 8 2.22 -6.41 -5.00
N VAL A 9 2.52 -6.08 -3.74
CA VAL A 9 2.40 -7.04 -2.63
C VAL A 9 0.95 -7.52 -2.51
N PHE A 10 0.00 -6.59 -2.57
CA PHE A 10 -1.43 -6.90 -2.48
C PHE A 10 -1.95 -7.57 -3.76
N ILE A 11 -1.61 -7.01 -4.93
CA ILE A 11 -2.10 -7.47 -6.23
C ILE A 11 -1.61 -8.90 -6.54
N GLN A 12 -0.32 -9.17 -6.31
CA GLN A 12 0.24 -10.51 -6.57
C GLN A 12 -0.21 -11.52 -5.53
N ALA A 13 -0.35 -11.11 -4.26
CA ALA A 13 -0.91 -11.97 -3.22
C ALA A 13 -2.29 -12.47 -3.65
N LYS A 14 -3.21 -11.56 -3.99
CA LYS A 14 -4.56 -11.89 -4.44
C LYS A 14 -4.57 -12.79 -5.69
N ASN A 15 -3.78 -12.45 -6.70
CA ASN A 15 -3.83 -13.14 -8.01
C ASN A 15 -3.10 -14.48 -8.07
N LEU A 16 -2.11 -14.74 -7.20
CA LEU A 16 -1.23 -15.89 -7.34
C LEU A 16 -1.22 -16.81 -6.12
N HIS A 17 -0.76 -16.30 -4.97
CA HIS A 17 -0.32 -17.16 -3.87
C HIS A 17 -1.29 -17.16 -2.68
N TYR A 18 -2.08 -16.10 -2.54
CA TYR A 18 -2.88 -15.80 -1.36
C TYR A 18 -4.23 -15.18 -1.76
N GLY A 19 -5.01 -15.88 -2.58
CA GLY A 19 -6.39 -15.47 -2.89
C GLY A 19 -7.18 -15.16 -1.62
N LEU A 20 -8.08 -14.18 -1.67
CA LEU A 20 -8.82 -13.68 -0.49
C LEU A 20 -9.66 -14.78 0.18
N ASP A 21 -10.20 -15.69 -0.62
CA ASP A 21 -11.00 -16.85 -0.23
C ASP A 21 -10.14 -18.09 0.09
N PHE A 22 -8.98 -18.21 -0.57
CA PHE A 22 -8.09 -19.36 -0.45
C PHE A 22 -7.13 -19.28 0.75
N CYS A 23 -6.57 -18.09 1.03
CA CYS A 23 -5.62 -17.89 2.12
C CYS A 23 -5.95 -16.63 2.94
N PRO A 24 -7.07 -16.60 3.67
CA PRO A 24 -7.50 -15.43 4.44
C PRO A 24 -6.50 -15.06 5.55
N ALA A 25 -5.75 -16.02 6.08
CA ALA A 25 -4.76 -15.79 7.14
C ALA A 25 -3.66 -14.79 6.74
N PHE A 26 -3.27 -14.73 5.46
CA PHE A 26 -2.33 -13.70 4.99
C PHE A 26 -2.92 -12.29 5.15
N TRP A 27 -4.18 -12.13 4.79
CA TRP A 27 -4.88 -10.86 4.83
C TRP A 27 -5.18 -10.42 6.26
N ASP A 28 -5.56 -11.35 7.14
CA ASP A 28 -5.75 -11.07 8.56
C ASP A 28 -4.41 -10.71 9.23
N TRP A 29 -3.32 -11.39 8.85
CA TRP A 29 -1.97 -11.04 9.29
C TRP A 29 -1.58 -9.61 8.89
N LEU A 30 -1.96 -9.13 7.70
CA LEU A 30 -1.72 -7.73 7.32
C LEU A 30 -2.44 -6.77 8.27
N ILE A 31 -3.72 -7.03 8.57
CA ILE A 31 -4.51 -6.19 9.50
C ILE A 31 -3.86 -6.15 10.88
N ASP A 32 -3.52 -7.30 11.45
CA ASP A 32 -2.91 -7.40 12.78
C ASP A 32 -1.57 -6.66 12.86
N ASN A 33 -0.73 -6.79 11.83
CA ASN A 33 0.56 -6.11 11.79
C ASN A 33 0.42 -4.61 11.49
N GLY A 34 -0.65 -4.20 10.79
CA GLY A 34 -1.04 -2.80 10.64
C GLY A 34 -1.40 -2.16 11.97
N ALA A 35 -2.31 -2.80 12.72
CA ALA A 35 -2.68 -2.38 14.07
C ALA A 35 -1.45 -2.38 15.01
N GLY A 36 -0.52 -3.31 14.82
CA GLY A 36 0.74 -3.40 15.55
C GLY A 36 1.83 -2.41 15.11
N GLY A 37 1.59 -1.54 14.13
CA GLY A 37 2.55 -0.53 13.68
C GLY A 37 3.74 -1.06 12.86
N ARG A 38 3.65 -2.30 12.38
CA ARG A 38 4.74 -3.01 11.71
C ARG A 38 4.68 -2.89 10.20
N VAL A 39 3.49 -2.89 9.62
CA VAL A 39 3.29 -2.78 8.17
C VAL A 39 2.25 -1.73 7.85
N PHE A 40 2.55 -0.91 6.86
CA PHE A 40 1.62 0.09 6.32
C PHE A 40 1.77 0.15 4.80
N SER A 41 0.89 0.91 4.18
CA SER A 41 1.06 1.40 2.83
C SER A 41 0.64 2.87 2.78
N ILE A 42 0.64 3.51 1.62
CA ILE A 42 0.24 4.91 1.45
C ILE A 42 -1.03 5.03 0.62
N ASP A 43 -1.72 6.14 0.78
CA ASP A 43 -2.91 6.50 -0.01
C ASP A 43 -2.72 6.32 -1.53
N LYS A 44 -1.51 6.54 -2.07
CA LYS A 44 -1.26 6.35 -3.52
C LYS A 44 -1.27 4.89 -3.96
N VAL A 45 -0.89 3.98 -3.07
CA VAL A 45 -1.04 2.54 -3.30
C VAL A 45 -2.51 2.14 -3.21
N ALA A 46 -3.28 2.75 -2.29
CA ALA A 46 -4.72 2.53 -2.25
C ALA A 46 -5.40 3.00 -3.55
N ASP A 47 -4.98 4.15 -4.10
CA ASP A 47 -5.46 4.68 -5.38
C ASP A 47 -5.15 3.70 -6.54
N GLU A 48 -3.94 3.13 -6.57
CA GLU A 48 -3.54 2.13 -7.57
C GLU A 48 -4.36 0.84 -7.47
N ILE A 49 -4.59 0.33 -6.25
CA ILE A 49 -5.46 -0.83 -6.02
C ILE A 49 -6.89 -0.53 -6.47
N ALA A 50 -7.41 0.66 -6.14
CA ALA A 50 -8.76 1.07 -6.51
C ALA A 50 -8.97 1.14 -8.03
N ALA A 51 -7.92 1.49 -8.79
CA ALA A 51 -7.97 1.50 -10.25
C ALA A 51 -8.20 0.10 -10.87
N GLY A 52 -7.87 -0.97 -10.14
CA GLY A 52 -8.16 -2.35 -10.55
C GLY A 52 -9.64 -2.71 -10.53
N ALA A 53 -10.45 -2.00 -9.73
CA ALA A 53 -11.90 -2.16 -9.61
C ALA A 53 -12.37 -3.62 -9.40
N ASP A 54 -11.65 -4.36 -8.55
CA ASP A 54 -11.93 -5.77 -8.26
C ASP A 54 -12.16 -6.02 -6.75
N GLU A 55 -12.27 -7.30 -6.38
CA GLU A 55 -12.48 -7.76 -5.01
C GLU A 55 -11.41 -7.26 -4.00
N LEU A 56 -10.20 -6.93 -4.47
CA LEU A 56 -9.17 -6.38 -3.59
C LEU A 56 -9.47 -4.93 -3.24
N ASN A 57 -10.01 -4.16 -4.19
CA ASN A 57 -10.50 -2.81 -3.90
C ASN A 57 -11.63 -2.84 -2.85
N ASP A 58 -12.53 -3.81 -2.93
CA ASP A 58 -13.60 -3.95 -1.93
C ASP A 58 -13.03 -4.35 -0.57
N TRP A 59 -12.11 -5.31 -0.52
CA TRP A 59 -11.40 -5.69 0.71
C TRP A 59 -10.66 -4.51 1.36
N VAL A 60 -9.98 -3.67 0.56
CA VAL A 60 -9.30 -2.47 1.08
C VAL A 60 -10.29 -1.51 1.72
N ARG A 61 -11.45 -1.29 1.11
CA ARG A 61 -12.49 -0.39 1.65
C ARG A 61 -13.10 -0.91 2.95
N GLU A 62 -13.37 -2.20 3.01
CA GLU A 62 -14.10 -2.80 4.13
C GLU A 62 -13.19 -3.13 5.32
N ARG A 63 -12.00 -3.67 5.06
CA ARG A 63 -11.10 -4.21 6.09
C ARG A 63 -9.75 -3.49 6.11
N GLY A 64 -9.18 -3.22 4.94
CA GLY A 64 -7.79 -2.77 4.79
C GLY A 64 -7.54 -1.28 5.04
N HIS A 65 -8.57 -0.44 5.22
CA HIS A 65 -8.43 1.03 5.24
C HIS A 65 -7.39 1.54 6.25
N GLY A 66 -7.26 0.87 7.41
CA GLY A 66 -6.29 1.23 8.46
C GLY A 66 -4.82 1.01 8.07
N LEU A 67 -4.55 0.27 6.99
CA LEU A 67 -3.19 0.05 6.48
C LEU A 67 -2.64 1.24 5.72
N PHE A 68 -3.50 2.10 5.16
CA PHE A 68 -3.09 3.13 4.21
C PHE A 68 -2.96 4.49 4.87
N LEU A 69 -1.72 4.96 5.00
CA LEU A 69 -1.39 6.25 5.57
C LEU A 69 -1.57 7.35 4.54
N ARG A 70 -2.15 8.48 4.96
CA ARG A 70 -2.30 9.64 4.09
C ARG A 70 -0.96 10.32 3.87
N THR A 71 -0.60 10.55 2.61
CA THR A 71 0.61 11.31 2.28
C THR A 71 0.43 12.77 2.71
N GLY A 72 1.37 13.27 3.52
CA GLY A 72 1.35 14.64 4.02
C GLY A 72 1.71 15.68 2.95
N VAL A 73 1.19 16.89 3.08
CA VAL A 73 1.46 18.01 2.16
C VAL A 73 2.94 18.39 2.09
N SER A 74 3.72 18.10 3.14
CA SER A 74 5.16 18.34 3.18
C SER A 74 5.96 17.40 2.26
N VAL A 75 5.42 16.22 1.93
CA VAL A 75 6.08 15.26 1.02
C VAL A 75 6.15 15.84 -0.39
N ALA A 76 5.10 16.54 -0.83
CA ALA A 76 5.07 17.16 -2.15
C ALA A 76 6.22 18.16 -2.36
N ALA A 77 6.61 18.89 -1.31
CA ALA A 77 7.72 19.83 -1.36
C ALA A 77 9.08 19.14 -1.59
N GLN A 78 9.22 17.86 -1.22
CA GLN A 78 10.48 17.12 -1.38
C GLN A 78 10.70 16.65 -2.83
N PHE A 79 9.64 16.51 -3.64
CA PHE A 79 9.79 16.10 -5.04
C PHE A 79 10.66 17.07 -5.84
N GLY A 80 10.54 18.38 -5.58
CA GLY A 80 11.38 19.39 -6.24
C GLY A 80 12.87 19.23 -5.91
N ALA A 81 13.19 18.90 -4.65
CA ALA A 81 14.57 18.66 -4.22
C ALA A 81 15.16 17.42 -4.91
N VAL A 82 14.41 16.31 -4.94
CA VAL A 82 14.83 15.07 -5.61
C VAL A 82 14.98 15.28 -7.12
N SER A 83 14.01 15.93 -7.77
CA SER A 83 14.08 16.23 -9.20
C SER A 83 15.29 17.08 -9.54
N THR A 84 15.55 18.12 -8.76
CA THR A 84 16.72 19.00 -8.95
C THR A 84 18.03 18.22 -8.83
N TRP A 85 18.14 17.37 -7.80
CA TRP A 85 19.32 16.52 -7.59
C TRP A 85 19.57 15.55 -8.76
N VAL A 86 18.53 14.96 -9.34
CA VAL A 86 18.67 14.08 -10.51
C VAL A 86 19.13 14.87 -11.74
N THR A 87 18.53 16.03 -12.01
CA THR A 87 18.88 16.85 -13.18
C THR A 87 20.32 17.38 -13.12
N GLN A 88 20.86 17.63 -11.93
CA GLN A 88 22.25 18.09 -11.73
C GLN A 88 23.30 16.98 -11.91
N GLN A 89 22.90 15.71 -12.06
CA GLN A 89 23.80 14.58 -12.32
C GLN A 89 24.00 14.27 -13.82
N GLN A 90 23.38 15.06 -14.71
CA GLN A 90 23.68 15.06 -16.14
C GLN A 90 24.83 16.01 -16.46
#